data_AF-A0A381KM36-F1
#
_entry.id   AF-A0A381KM36-F1
#
_cell.length_a   1.000
_cell.length_b   1.000
_cell.length_c   1.000
_cell.angle_alpha   90.00
_cell.angle_beta   90.00
_cell.angle_gamma   90.00
#
_symmetry.space_group_name_H-M   'P 1'
#
loop_
_entity.id
_entity.type
_entity.pdbx_description
1 polymer ?
#
loop_
_entity_poly.entity_id
_entity_poly.type
_entity_poly.pdbx_seq_one_letter_code
_entity_poly.pdbx_strand_id
1 'polypeptide(L)'
;MGRTLYLGSLKSDVYFCIYEKDYEQYVKLGIPLEEADIINRFEIRLRNERAYYAVRDLLTYYDAEQTAFSVINQYVRFVDEEPDKRKK
;
A
#
# COMPACT_ATOMS: atom_id res chain seq x y z
N MET A 1 9.60 -18.08 1.52
CA MET A 1 8.25 -17.98 0.94
C MET A 1 7.78 -16.56 1.18
N GLY A 2 7.49 -15.82 0.11
CA GLY A 2 7.20 -14.39 0.21
C GLY A 2 5.84 -14.08 0.81
N ARG A 3 5.73 -12.95 1.51
CA ARG A 3 4.48 -12.50 2.15
C ARG A 3 3.78 -11.41 1.36
N THR A 4 2.46 -11.49 1.31
CA THR A 4 1.59 -10.49 0.70
C THR A 4 0.34 -10.27 1.54
N LEU A 5 -0.02 -9.01 1.77
CA LEU A 5 -1.25 -8.57 2.40
C LEU A 5 -2.10 -7.81 1.39
N TYR A 6 -3.34 -8.26 1.23
CA TYR A 6 -4.36 -7.58 0.42
C TYR A 6 -5.43 -6.99 1.33
N LEU A 7 -5.76 -5.71 1.15
CA LEU A 7 -6.84 -5.05 1.89
C LEU A 7 -7.88 -4.51 0.89
N GLY A 8 -9.13 -4.92 1.07
CA GLY A 8 -10.23 -4.59 0.16
C GLY A 8 -10.39 -5.61 -0.98
N SER A 9 -11.35 -5.35 -1.86
CA SER A 9 -11.67 -6.22 -3.00
C SER A 9 -10.98 -5.70 -4.27
N LEU A 10 -10.60 -6.58 -5.19
CA LEU A 10 -10.11 -6.17 -6.51
C LEU A 10 -11.16 -5.39 -7.33
N LYS A 11 -12.43 -5.41 -6.92
CA LYS A 11 -13.52 -4.66 -7.55
C LYS A 11 -13.86 -3.34 -6.82
N SER A 12 -13.33 -3.09 -5.63
CA SER A 12 -13.62 -1.85 -4.89
C SER A 12 -12.86 -0.65 -5.47
N ASP A 13 -13.34 0.55 -5.12
CA ASP A 13 -12.72 1.81 -5.55
C ASP A 13 -11.38 2.10 -4.88
N VAL A 14 -11.09 1.41 -3.77
CA VAL A 14 -9.80 1.45 -3.07
C VAL A 14 -9.38 0.01 -2.79
N TYR A 15 -8.13 -0.32 -3.13
CA TYR A 15 -7.54 -1.62 -2.90
C TYR A 15 -6.05 -1.46 -2.56
N PHE A 16 -5.59 -2.15 -1.53
CA PHE A 16 -4.18 -2.14 -1.14
C PHE A 16 -3.52 -3.50 -1.40
N CYS A 17 -2.28 -3.46 -1.85
CA CYS A 17 -1.42 -4.63 -2.03
C CYS A 17 -0.04 -4.33 -1.44
N ILE A 18 0.29 -5.01 -0.35
CA ILE A 18 1.54 -4.84 0.37
C ILE A 18 2.29 -6.16 0.29
N TYR A 19 3.50 -6.17 -0.26
CA TYR A 19 4.23 -7.41 -0.50
C TYR A 19 5.74 -7.24 -0.46
N GLU A 20 6.42 -8.35 -0.22
CA GLU A 20 7.87 -8.51 -0.34
C GLU A 20 8.24 -8.47 -1.84
N LYS A 21 8.68 -7.30 -2.31
CA LYS A 21 8.98 -6.98 -3.70
C LYS A 21 10.28 -7.65 -4.16
N ASP A 22 11.27 -7.73 -3.29
CA ASP A 22 12.51 -8.47 -3.52
C ASP A 22 12.24 -9.94 -3.81
N TYR A 23 11.41 -10.59 -2.99
CA TYR A 23 11.03 -11.98 -3.19
C TYR A 23 10.19 -12.16 -4.45
N GLU A 24 9.28 -11.23 -4.74
CA GLU A 24 8.51 -11.24 -5.99
C GLU A 24 9.41 -11.15 -7.23
N GLN A 25 10.45 -10.30 -7.20
CA GLN A 25 11.42 -10.16 -8.28
C GLN A 25 12.37 -11.34 -8.39
N TYR A 26 12.81 -11.92 -7.27
CA TYR A 26 13.55 -13.16 -7.26
C TYR A 26 12.77 -14.29 -7.95
N VAL A 27 11.50 -14.47 -7.60
CA VAL A 27 10.65 -15.52 -8.21
C VAL A 27 10.40 -15.27 -9.69
N LYS A 28 10.16 -14.03 -10.11
CA LYS A 28 9.80 -13.72 -11.51
C LYS A 28 10.98 -13.60 -12.45
N LEU A 29 12.06 -12.98 -11.98
CA LEU A 29 13.17 -12.54 -12.81
C LEU A 29 14.51 -13.18 -12.40
N GLY A 30 14.56 -13.91 -11.28
CA GLY A 30 15.79 -14.52 -10.78
C GLY A 30 16.78 -13.53 -10.17
N ILE A 31 16.35 -12.30 -9.88
CA ILE A 31 17.21 -11.27 -9.27
C ILE A 31 17.52 -11.70 -7.82
N PRO A 32 18.81 -11.82 -7.44
CA PRO A 32 19.19 -12.14 -6.05
C PRO A 32 18.60 -11.14 -5.05
N LEU A 33 18.23 -11.60 -3.86
CA LEU A 33 17.61 -10.74 -2.84
C LEU A 33 18.53 -9.61 -2.40
N GLU A 34 19.84 -9.86 -2.40
CA GLU A 34 20.89 -8.90 -2.04
C GLU A 34 21.06 -7.78 -3.08
N GLU A 35 20.60 -8.02 -4.31
CA GLU A 35 20.65 -7.07 -5.43
C GLU A 35 19.33 -6.31 -5.60
N ALA A 36 18.30 -6.61 -4.79
CA ALA A 36 17.01 -5.97 -4.89
C ALA A 36 17.02 -4.56 -4.29
N ASP A 37 16.75 -3.55 -5.12
CA ASP A 37 16.66 -2.15 -4.68
C ASP A 37 15.50 -1.89 -3.69
N ILE A 38 14.43 -2.68 -3.78
CA ILE A 38 13.20 -2.49 -3.01
C ILE A 38 12.82 -3.82 -2.37
N ILE A 39 12.88 -3.85 -1.03
CA ILE A 39 12.50 -5.01 -0.22
C ILE A 39 10.98 -5.14 -0.17
N ASN A 40 10.26 -4.08 0.23
CA ASN A 40 8.80 -4.10 0.36
C ASN A 40 8.16 -3.05 -0.55
N ARG A 41 6.99 -3.36 -1.11
CA ARG A 41 6.19 -2.41 -1.88
C ARG A 41 4.78 -2.30 -1.33
N PHE A 42 4.34 -1.06 -1.15
CA PHE A 42 2.97 -0.70 -0.81
C PHE A 42 2.32 -0.12 -2.07
N GLU A 43 1.32 -0.80 -2.60
CA GLU A 43 0.54 -0.32 -3.74
C GLU A 43 -0.87 0.08 -3.29
N ILE A 44 -1.29 1.28 -3.70
CA ILE A 44 -2.66 1.75 -3.58
C ILE A 44 -3.26 1.78 -4.98
N ARG A 45 -4.39 1.11 -5.17
CA ARG A 45 -5.14 1.13 -6.44
C ARG A 45 -6.46 1.85 -6.21
N LEU A 46 -6.65 2.93 -6.97
CA LEU A 46 -7.84 3.78 -6.90
C LEU A 46 -8.63 3.69 -8.20
N ARG A 47 -9.96 3.73 -8.11
CA ARG A 47 -10.87 3.77 -9.27
C ARG A 47 -11.93 4.85 -9.11
N ASN A 48 -12.60 5.18 -10.22
CA ASN A 48 -13.75 6.07 -10.27
C ASN A 48 -13.46 7.41 -9.55
N GLU A 49 -14.37 7.86 -8.68
CA GLU A 49 -14.23 9.12 -7.96
C GLU A 49 -12.99 9.17 -7.07
N ARG A 50 -12.56 8.03 -6.49
CA ARG A 50 -11.37 7.98 -5.62
C ARG A 50 -10.09 8.30 -6.40
N ALA A 51 -9.98 7.79 -7.63
CA ALA A 51 -8.87 8.11 -8.51
C ALA A 51 -8.90 9.60 -8.93
N TYR A 52 -10.07 10.12 -9.28
CA TYR A 52 -10.23 11.53 -9.64
C TYR A 52 -9.77 12.47 -8.53
N TYR A 53 -10.22 12.24 -7.30
CA TYR A 53 -9.85 13.12 -6.18
C TYR A 53 -8.38 12.99 -5.77
N ALA A 54 -7.78 11.80 -5.87
CA ALA A 54 -6.35 11.64 -5.61
C ALA A 54 -5.49 12.37 -6.64
N VAL A 55 -5.85 12.32 -7.93
CA VAL A 55 -5.13 13.10 -8.96
C VAL A 55 -5.30 14.60 -8.73
N ARG A 56 -6.50 15.06 -8.37
CA ARG A 56 -6.74 16.47 -8.04
C ARG A 56 -5.87 16.93 -6.87
N ASP A 57 -5.80 16.13 -5.81
CA ASP A 57 -4.94 16.40 -4.63
C ASP A 57 -3.46 16.48 -5.03
N LEU A 58 -2.99 15.49 -5.81
CA LEU A 58 -1.62 15.47 -6.32
C LEU A 58 -1.29 16.69 -7.19
N LEU A 59 -2.21 17.11 -8.06
CA LEU A 59 -2.02 18.30 -8.90
C LEU A 59 -2.12 19.62 -8.11
N THR A 60 -2.72 19.59 -6.92
CA THR A 60 -2.81 20.77 -6.05
C THR A 60 -1.52 20.96 -5.26
N TYR A 61 -0.99 19.88 -4.69
CA TYR A 61 0.15 19.95 -3.77
C TYR A 61 1.49 19.56 -4.41
N TYR A 62 1.46 18.88 -5.56
CA TYR A 62 2.65 18.31 -6.22
C TYR A 62 3.49 17.40 -5.31
N ASP A 63 2.84 16.79 -4.32
CA ASP A 63 3.45 15.92 -3.32
C ASP A 63 2.76 14.55 -3.33
N ALA A 64 3.43 13.58 -3.95
CA ALA A 64 2.92 12.22 -4.03
C ALA A 64 2.91 11.49 -2.68
N GLU A 65 3.84 11.84 -1.78
CA GLU A 65 3.92 11.24 -0.46
C GLU A 65 2.72 11.67 0.37
N GLN A 66 2.44 12.98 0.41
CA GLN A 66 1.28 13.53 1.10
C GLN A 66 -0.03 12.93 0.58
N THR A 67 -0.22 12.88 -0.75
CA THR A 67 -1.43 12.30 -1.34
C THR A 67 -1.54 10.79 -1.04
N ALA A 68 -0.45 10.03 -1.06
CA ALA A 68 -0.48 8.61 -0.74
C ALA A 68 -0.83 8.37 0.74
N PHE A 69 -0.17 9.08 1.66
CA PHE A 69 -0.42 8.92 3.10
C PHE A 69 -1.79 9.43 3.53
N SER A 70 -2.34 10.46 2.88
CA SER A 70 -3.71 10.91 3.15
C SER A 70 -4.72 9.80 2.85
N VAL A 71 -4.50 9.02 1.78
CA VAL A 71 -5.31 7.84 1.47
C VAL A 71 -5.04 6.73 2.47
N ILE A 72 -3.78 6.37 2.75
CA ILE A 72 -3.46 5.25 3.67
C ILE A 72 -4.08 5.47 5.04
N ASN A 73 -3.88 6.65 5.63
CA ASN A 73 -4.33 6.97 7.00
C ASN A 73 -5.85 6.99 7.15
N GLN A 74 -6.59 7.17 6.05
CA GLN A 74 -8.04 7.12 6.05
C GLN A 74 -8.57 5.67 6.15
N TYR A 75 -7.83 4.67 5.68
CA TYR A 75 -8.30 3.29 5.54
C TYR A 75 -7.57 2.27 6.42
N VAL A 76 -6.32 2.54 6.80
CA VAL A 76 -5.48 1.61 7.54
C VAL A 76 -4.90 2.31 8.76
N ARG A 77 -5.05 1.66 9.92
CA ARG A 77 -4.43 2.10 11.16
C ARG A 77 -3.69 0.92 11.78
N PHE A 78 -2.38 1.04 11.88
CA PHE A 78 -1.56 0.14 12.69
C PHE A 78 -1.58 0.67 14.13
N VAL A 79 -1.88 -0.20 15.08
CA VAL A 79 -1.99 0.14 16.50
C VAL A 79 -1.20 -0.88 17.31
N ASP A 80 -0.57 -0.42 18.39
CA ASP A 80 0.02 -1.30 19.38
C ASP A 80 -1.08 -1.97 20.20
N GLU A 81 -0.85 -3.22 20.60
CA GLU A 81 -1.76 -3.94 21.47
C GLU A 81 -1.64 -3.36 22.89
N GLU A 82 -2.71 -2.70 23.35
CA GLU A 82 -2.82 -2.24 24.73
C GLU A 82 -3.61 -3.29 25.54
N PRO A 83 -3.02 -3.90 26.59
CA PRO A 83 -3.61 -5.04 27.30
C PRO A 83 -4.98 -4.75 27.90
N ASP A 84 -5.27 -3.50 28.26
CA ASP A 84 -6.50 -3.07 28.93
C ASP A 84 -7.52 -2.39 28.02
N LYS A 85 -7.23 -2.19 26.72
CA LYS A 85 -8.21 -1.64 25.78
C LYS A 85 -9.02 -2.76 25.12
N ARG A 86 -10.35 -2.66 25.21
CA ARG A 86 -11.27 -3.47 24.39
C ARG A 86 -10.91 -3.26 22.91
N LYS A 87 -10.59 -4.36 22.23
CA LYS A 87 -10.50 -4.43 20.76
C LYS A 87 -11.86 -3.98 20.21
N LYS A 88 -11.92 -2.77 19.62
CA LYS A 88 -13.10 -2.22 18.96
C LYS A 88 -13.02 -2.46 17.47
#